data_AF-Q4H3Z7-F1
#
_entry.id   AF-Q4H3Z7-F1
#
_cell.length_a   1.000
_cell.length_b   1.000
_cell.length_c   1.000
_cell.angle_alpha   90.00
_cell.angle_beta   90.00
_cell.angle_gamma   90.00
#
_symmetry.space_group_name_H-M   'P 1'
#
loop_
_entity.id
_entity.type
_entity.pdbx_description
1 polymer ?
#
loop_
_entity_poly.entity_id
_entity_poly.type
_entity_poly.pdbx_seq_one_letter_code
_entity_poly.pdbx_strand_id
1 'polypeptide(L)'
;TWVACASSVLAIGAVPVVVDIDQENLAMSPGAAKGAVTDRTRAILLVHPFCTLAALDSFLALSRSTKVPLIEDCSQAHGAAWKGQRVGTFGDVGCFSMQQS
;
A
#
# COMPACT_ATOMS: atom_id res chain seq x y z
N THR A 1 -8.06 -1.39 4.96
CA THR A 1 -8.31 -0.50 3.80
C THR A 1 -9.58 0.30 4.01
N TRP A 2 -9.88 1.28 3.15
CA TRP A 2 -11.11 2.06 3.15
C TRP A 2 -11.57 2.36 1.71
N VAL A 3 -12.83 2.78 1.53
CA VAL A 3 -13.40 3.06 0.20
C VAL A 3 -12.59 4.12 -0.58
N ALA A 4 -11.97 5.06 0.14
CA ALA A 4 -11.13 6.12 -0.44
C ALA A 4 -9.97 5.58 -1.29
N CYS A 5 -9.39 4.43 -0.91
CA CYS A 5 -8.27 3.84 -1.65
C CYS A 5 -8.71 3.43 -3.06
N ALA A 6 -9.85 2.74 -3.20
CA ALA A 6 -10.36 2.32 -4.50
C ALA A 6 -11.01 3.47 -5.29
N SER A 7 -11.75 4.36 -4.61
CA SER A 7 -12.41 5.48 -5.28
C SER A 7 -11.43 6.50 -5.85
N SER A 8 -10.29 6.74 -5.20
CA SER A 8 -9.23 7.62 -5.73
C SER A 8 -8.63 7.10 -7.04
N VAL A 9 -8.46 5.78 -7.16
CA VAL A 9 -8.03 5.13 -8.42
C VAL A 9 -9.09 5.29 -9.51
N LEU A 10 -10.36 5.07 -9.18
CA LEU A 10 -11.47 5.26 -10.13
C LEU A 10 -11.61 6.71 -10.57
N ALA A 11 -11.36 7.69 -9.69
CA ALA A 11 -11.50 9.11 -9.98
C ALA A 11 -10.53 9.61 -11.08
N ILE A 12 -9.40 8.91 -11.28
CA ILE A 12 -8.46 9.21 -12.36
C ILE A 12 -8.67 8.33 -13.61
N GLY A 13 -9.77 7.57 -13.67
CA GLY A 13 -10.10 6.68 -14.79
C GLY A 13 -9.29 5.38 -14.84
N ALA A 14 -8.57 5.03 -13.77
CA ALA A 14 -7.84 3.77 -13.67
C ALA A 14 -8.73 2.64 -13.09
N VAL A 15 -8.25 1.40 -13.19
CA VAL A 15 -8.96 0.21 -12.68
C VAL A 15 -8.31 -0.28 -11.39
N PRO A 16 -9.02 -0.26 -10.24
CA PRO A 16 -8.51 -0.87 -9.02
C PRO A 16 -8.52 -2.40 -9.16
N VAL A 17 -7.37 -3.03 -8.92
CA VAL A 17 -7.25 -4.48 -8.83
C VAL A 17 -7.17 -4.84 -7.35
N VAL A 18 -8.23 -5.46 -6.84
CA VAL A 18 -8.31 -5.87 -5.43
C VAL A 18 -7.44 -7.11 -5.22
N VAL A 19 -6.64 -7.08 -4.16
CA VAL A 19 -5.70 -8.14 -3.79
C VAL A 19 -6.01 -8.61 -2.38
N ASP A 20 -5.85 -9.91 -2.16
CA ASP A 20 -6.10 -10.53 -0.86
C ASP A 20 -5.11 -10.05 0.21
N ILE A 21 -5.49 -10.23 1.47
CA ILE A 21 -4.72 -9.80 2.64
C ILE A 21 -3.84 -10.93 3.19
N ASP A 22 -2.86 -10.54 3.99
CA ASP A 22 -2.17 -11.42 4.92
C ASP A 22 -3.00 -11.51 6.21
N GLN A 23 -3.24 -12.72 6.71
CA GLN A 23 -4.10 -12.95 7.87
C GLN A 23 -3.47 -12.47 9.18
N GLU A 24 -2.14 -12.40 9.28
CA GLU A 24 -1.46 -12.03 10.52
C GLU A 24 -1.49 -10.52 10.77
N ASN A 25 -1.37 -9.74 9.70
CA ASN A 25 -1.23 -8.28 9.78
C ASN A 25 -2.39 -7.49 9.12
N LEU A 26 -3.29 -8.19 8.43
CA LEU A 26 -4.45 -7.64 7.71
C LEU A 26 -4.12 -6.63 6.60
N ALA A 27 -2.82 -6.43 6.31
CA ALA A 27 -2.37 -5.68 5.16
C ALA A 27 -2.36 -6.58 3.91
N MET A 28 -2.07 -6.00 2.75
CA MET A 28 -2.04 -6.73 1.49
C MET A 28 -1.00 -7.87 1.53
N SER A 29 -1.37 -9.07 1.06
CA SER A 29 -0.45 -10.20 0.97
C SER A 29 0.58 -9.97 -0.14
N PRO A 30 1.89 -10.06 0.14
CA PRO A 30 2.93 -9.91 -0.89
C PRO A 30 2.83 -10.97 -2.00
N GLY A 31 2.44 -12.20 -1.63
CA GLY A 31 2.27 -13.30 -2.58
C GLY A 31 1.11 -13.04 -3.53
N ALA A 32 -0.04 -12.64 -3.00
CA ALA A 32 -1.21 -12.29 -3.80
C ALA A 32 -0.93 -11.06 -4.68
N ALA A 33 -0.25 -10.04 -4.13
CA ALA A 33 0.14 -8.84 -4.87
C ALA A 33 1.03 -9.18 -6.06
N LYS A 34 2.06 -10.01 -5.85
CA LYS A 34 2.95 -10.47 -6.92
C LYS A 34 2.20 -11.18 -8.04
N GLY A 35 1.18 -11.99 -7.71
CA GLY A 35 0.35 -12.68 -8.69
C GLY A 35 -0.60 -11.76 -9.47
N ALA A 36 -0.96 -10.60 -8.90
CA ALA A 36 -1.87 -9.63 -9.52
C ALA A 36 -1.16 -8.58 -10.40
N VAL A 37 0.17 -8.44 -10.28
CA VAL A 37 0.94 -7.50 -11.11
C VAL A 37 0.96 -7.96 -12.56
N THR A 38 0.66 -7.03 -13.48
CA THR A 38 0.68 -7.22 -14.93
C THR A 38 1.43 -6.07 -15.60
N ASP A 39 1.59 -6.15 -16.92
CA ASP A 39 2.11 -5.05 -17.76
C ASP A 39 1.26 -3.77 -17.71
N ARG A 40 -0.03 -3.88 -17.34
CA ARG A 40 -0.94 -2.76 -17.14
C ARG A 40 -0.86 -2.14 -15.75
N THR A 41 -0.16 -2.76 -14.80
CA THR A 41 -0.08 -2.25 -13.43
C THR A 41 0.76 -0.98 -13.39
N ARG A 42 0.19 0.11 -12.85
CA ARG A 42 0.84 1.44 -12.81
C ARG A 42 1.24 1.90 -11.42
N ALA A 43 0.67 1.33 -10.36
CA ALA A 43 1.05 1.59 -8.98
C ALA A 43 0.57 0.44 -8.08
N ILE A 44 1.22 0.27 -6.93
CA ILE A 44 0.74 -0.53 -5.80
C ILE A 44 0.33 0.44 -4.70
N LEU A 45 -0.96 0.51 -4.36
CA LEU A 45 -1.47 1.29 -3.24
C LEU A 45 -1.45 0.40 -1.99
N LEU A 46 -0.42 0.55 -1.18
CA LEU A 46 -0.15 -0.26 0.01
C LEU A 46 -0.69 0.41 1.26
N VAL A 47 -1.72 -0.18 1.85
CA VAL A 47 -2.33 0.33 3.08
C VAL A 47 -1.63 -0.27 4.31
N HIS A 48 -1.39 0.56 5.32
CA HIS A 48 -0.97 0.17 6.67
C HIS A 48 -2.18 0.22 7.62
N PRO A 49 -3.00 -0.84 7.70
CA PRO A 49 -4.27 -0.82 8.43
C PRO A 49 -4.06 -0.88 9.94
N PHE A 50 -4.90 -0.18 10.71
CA PHE A 50 -5.01 -0.33 12.17
C PHE A 50 -3.70 -0.17 12.94
N CYS A 51 -2.82 0.75 12.52
CA CYS A 51 -1.45 0.90 13.03
C CYS A 51 -0.54 -0.33 12.83
N THR A 52 -1.01 -1.37 12.14
CA THR A 52 -0.22 -2.52 11.71
C THR A 52 0.47 -2.20 10.39
N LEU A 53 1.68 -2.72 10.24
CA LEU A 53 2.52 -2.45 9.08
C LEU A 53 2.47 -3.60 8.09
N ALA A 54 2.23 -3.27 6.82
CA ALA A 54 2.50 -4.18 5.71
C ALA A 54 3.96 -4.63 5.70
N ALA A 55 4.23 -5.79 5.11
CA ALA A 55 5.57 -6.35 4.95
C ALA A 55 6.42 -5.53 3.96
N LEU A 56 6.91 -4.37 4.41
CA LEU A 56 7.55 -3.34 3.59
C LEU A 56 8.73 -3.87 2.79
N ASP A 57 9.59 -4.72 3.37
CA ASP A 57 10.72 -5.30 2.65
C ASP A 57 10.27 -6.06 1.38
N SER A 58 9.17 -6.82 1.49
CA SER A 58 8.61 -7.60 0.38
C SER A 58 8.02 -6.70 -0.71
N PHE A 59 7.31 -5.63 -0.32
CA PHE A 59 6.73 -4.69 -1.28
C PHE A 59 7.78 -3.80 -1.95
N LEU A 60 8.84 -3.42 -1.23
CA LEU A 60 9.99 -2.72 -1.80
C LEU A 60 10.74 -3.59 -2.80
N ALA A 61 10.93 -4.88 -2.49
CA ALA A 61 11.51 -5.82 -3.44
C ALA A 61 10.61 -6.03 -4.68
N LEU A 62 9.30 -6.17 -4.48
CA LEU A 62 8.33 -6.28 -5.57
C LEU A 62 8.33 -5.04 -6.47
N SER A 63 8.27 -3.85 -5.88
CA SER A 63 8.34 -2.57 -6.61
C SER A 63 9.63 -2.46 -7.43
N ARG A 64 10.80 -2.74 -6.84
CA ARG A 64 12.09 -2.69 -7.55
C ARG A 64 12.16 -3.67 -8.72
N SER A 65 11.71 -4.90 -8.51
CA SER A 65 11.76 -5.96 -9.54
C SER A 65 10.78 -5.72 -10.70
N THR A 66 9.61 -5.14 -10.41
CA THR A 66 8.56 -4.90 -11.41
C THR A 66 8.60 -3.48 -11.98
N LYS A 67 9.36 -2.58 -11.37
CA LYS A 67 9.37 -1.13 -11.62
C LYS A 67 8.00 -0.47 -11.43
N VAL A 68 7.10 -1.12 -10.69
CA VAL A 68 5.81 -0.55 -10.34
C VAL A 68 5.98 0.33 -9.10
N PRO A 69 5.62 1.62 -9.15
CA PRO A 69 5.78 2.51 -8.01
C PRO A 69 4.87 2.11 -6.85
N LEU A 70 5.33 2.39 -5.63
CA LEU A 70 4.65 2.07 -4.39
C LEU A 70 4.10 3.34 -3.76
N ILE A 71 2.79 3.37 -3.49
CA ILE A 71 2.11 4.44 -2.78
C ILE A 71 1.73 3.90 -1.40
N GLU A 72 2.26 4.49 -0.34
CA GLU A 72 1.92 4.14 1.04
C GLU A 72 0.68 4.92 1.49
N ASP A 73 -0.39 4.23 1.86
CA ASP A 73 -1.50 4.79 2.62
C ASP A 73 -1.25 4.56 4.11
N CYS A 74 -0.80 5.63 4.77
CA CYS A 74 -0.50 5.71 6.18
C CYS A 74 -1.60 6.45 6.97
N SER A 75 -2.81 6.54 6.43
CA SER A 75 -3.95 7.23 7.07
C SER A 75 -4.20 6.78 8.51
N GLN A 76 -3.93 5.52 8.82
CA GLN A 76 -4.08 4.91 10.15
C GLN A 76 -2.74 4.57 10.83
N ALA A 77 -1.62 5.10 10.34
CA ALA A 77 -0.28 4.68 10.78
C ALA A 77 0.63 5.86 11.15
N HIS A 78 0.04 6.96 11.65
CA HIS A 78 0.79 8.12 12.11
C HIS A 78 1.82 7.74 13.18
N GLY A 79 3.08 8.13 12.94
CA GLY A 79 4.18 7.86 13.86
C GLY A 79 4.69 6.42 13.85
N ALA A 80 4.09 5.49 13.11
CA ALA A 80 4.61 4.13 13.01
C ALA A 80 5.97 4.09 12.31
N ALA A 81 6.76 3.06 12.60
CA ALA A 81 8.10 2.91 12.05
C ALA A 81 8.39 1.44 11.71
N TRP A 82 9.05 1.24 10.58
CA TRP A 82 9.60 -0.05 10.17
C TRP A 82 11.12 0.02 10.26
N LYS A 83 11.72 -0.84 11.10
CA LYS A 83 13.18 -0.88 11.31
C LYS A 83 13.81 0.49 11.63
N GLY A 84 13.10 1.31 12.42
CA GLY A 84 13.55 2.64 12.85
C GLY A 84 13.29 3.77 11.86
N GLN A 85 12.85 3.49 10.62
CA GLN A 85 12.46 4.51 9.64
C GLN A 85 10.93 4.67 9.63
N ARG A 86 10.45 5.91 9.55
CA ARG A 86 9.01 6.24 9.59
C ARG A 86 8.30 5.75 8.33
N VAL A 87 7.10 5.20 8.50
CA VAL A 87 6.26 4.80 7.35
C VAL A 87 5.77 6.03 6.58
N GLY A 88 5.45 5.84 5.30
CA GLY A 88 5.19 6.93 4.36
C GLY A 88 6.46 7.54 3.76
N THR A 89 7.63 6.92 3.99
CA THR A 89 8.93 7.35 3.46
C THR A 89 9.67 6.25 2.69
N PHE A 90 9.04 5.10 2.49
CA PHE A 90 9.63 3.93 1.82
C PHE A 90 9.22 3.85 0.35
N GLY A 91 7.96 4.14 0.05
CA GLY A 91 7.42 4.21 -1.30
C GLY A 91 7.75 5.53 -2.00
N ASP A 92 7.25 5.67 -3.22
CA ASP A 92 7.39 6.88 -4.03
C ASP A 92 6.54 8.03 -3.49
N VAL A 93 5.41 7.71 -2.84
CA VAL A 93 4.49 8.68 -2.22
C VAL A 93 3.93 8.10 -0.92
N GLY A 94 3.85 8.93 0.12
CA GLY A 94 3.16 8.63 1.37
C GLY A 94 1.94 9.53 1.58
N CYS A 95 0.80 8.92 1.95
CA CYS A 95 -0.47 9.61 2.18
C CYS A 95 -0.90 9.46 3.64
N PHE A 96 -1.40 10.55 4.22
CA PHE A 96 -1.84 10.61 5.62
C PHE A 96 -3.23 11.26 5.72
N SER A 97 -3.98 10.91 6.76
CA SER A 97 -5.29 11.48 7.06
C SER A 97 -5.24 12.25 8.37
N MET A 98 -5.55 13.55 8.33
CA MET A 98 -5.71 14.39 9.54
C MET A 98 -7.16 14.41 10.02
N GLN A 99 -8.01 13.52 9.53
CA GLN A 99 -9.43 13.49 9.89
C GLN A 99 -9.56 13.13 11.38
N GLN A 100 -10.20 14.03 12.12
CA GLN A 100 -10.79 13.71 13.41
C GLN A 100 -12.26 13.32 13.16
N SER A 101 -12.75 12.31 13.87
CA SER A 101 -14.10 11.73 13.75
C SER A 101 -15.20 12.75 13.47
#